data_AF-A0A924UN50-F1
#
_entry.id   AF-A0A924UN50-F1
#
_cell.length_a   1.000
_cell.length_b   1.000
_cell.length_c   1.000
_cell.angle_alpha   90.00
_cell.angle_beta   90.00
_cell.angle_gamma   90.00
#
_symmetry.space_group_name_H-M   'P 1'
#
loop_
_entity.id
_entity.type
_entity.pdbx_description
1 polymer ?
#
loop_
_entity_poly.entity_id
_entity_poly.type
_entity_poly.pdbx_seq_one_letter_code
_entity_poly.pdbx_strand_id
1 'polypeptide(L)' 'MNLKRTFGLILTIMGIIGLIYAAYGFVQGAEGAKELIVFAVLGVIFFFTGISLVKNTTDQAK' A
#
# COMPACT_ATOMS: atom_id res chain seq x y z
N MET A 1 11.82 -5.61 -16.84
CA MET A 1 10.63 -4.94 -16.28
C MET A 1 10.97 -3.49 -16.03
N ASN A 2 10.10 -2.53 -16.37
CA ASN A 2 10.37 -1.13 -16.10
C ASN A 2 10.50 -0.88 -14.59
N LEU A 3 11.55 -0.15 -14.20
CA LEU A 3 11.82 0.20 -12.81
C LEU A 3 10.58 0.81 -12.12
N LYS A 4 9.88 1.71 -12.82
CA LYS A 4 8.64 2.34 -12.32
C LYS A 4 7.52 1.33 -12.04
N ARG A 5 7.40 0.25 -12.83
CA ARG A 5 6.40 -0.81 -12.62
C ARG A 5 6.74 -1.68 -11.42
N THR A 6 8.04 -2.01 -11.27
CA THR A 6 8.52 -2.77 -10.12
C THR A 6 8.33 -1.99 -8.82
N PHE A 7 8.64 -0.69 -8.80
CA PHE A 7 8.36 0.17 -7.65
C PHE A 7 6.87 0.27 -7.32
N GLY A 8 6.02 0.42 -8.35
CA GLY A 8 4.56 0.42 -8.16
C GLY A 8 4.07 -0.88 -7.51
N LEU A 9 4.55 -2.03 -7.99
CA LEU A 9 4.16 -3.34 -7.47
C LEU A 9 4.63 -3.54 -6.01
N ILE A 10 5.87 -3.18 -5.69
CA ILE A 10 6.40 -3.22 -4.32
C ILE A 10 5.55 -2.33 -3.40
N LEU A 11 5.24 -1.10 -3.83
CA LEU A 11 4.46 -0.15 -3.05
C LEU A 11 3.03 -0.65 -2.81
N THR A 12 2.40 -1.28 -3.82
CA THR A 12 1.08 -1.90 -3.68
C THR A 12 1.10 -3.05 -2.68
N ILE A 13 2.09 -3.94 -2.75
CA ILE A 13 2.23 -5.04 -1.78
C ILE A 13 2.39 -4.49 -0.36
N MET A 14 3.23 -3.47 -0.19
CA MET A 14 3.46 -2.84 1.11
C MET A 14 2.19 -2.17 1.66
N GLY A 15 1.40 -1.54 0.78
CA GLY A 15 0.08 -1.00 1.12
C GLY A 15 -0.90 -2.08 1.61
N ILE A 16 -0.96 -3.23 0.92
CA ILE A 16 -1.78 -4.37 1.32
C ILE A 16 -1.37 -4.88 2.71
N ILE A 17 -0.07 -5.04 2.96
CA ILE A 17 0.45 -5.49 4.27
C ILE A 17 0.04 -4.50 5.37
N GLY A 18 0.15 -3.19 5.13
CA GLY A 18 -0.26 -2.16 6.09
C GLY A 18 -1.75 -2.20 6.42
N LEU A 19 -2.60 -2.41 5.41
CA LEU A 19 -4.05 -2.56 5.60
C LEU A 19 -4.40 -3.81 6.39
N ILE A 20 -3.74 -4.95 6.09
CA ILE A 20 -3.93 -6.20 6.83
C ILE A 20 -3.51 -6.03 8.28
N TYR A 21 -2.39 -5.35 8.55
CA TYR A 21 -1.93 -5.09 9.91
C TYR A 21 -2.93 -4.24 10.71
N ALA A 22 -3.45 -3.17 10.11
CA ALA A 22 -4.47 -2.34 10.73
C ALA A 22 -5.76 -3.14 11.02
N ALA A 23 -6.21 -3.97 10.07
CA ALA A 23 -7.39 -4.82 10.25
C ALA A 23 -7.20 -5.86 11.36
N TYR A 24 -6.04 -6.52 11.40
CA TYR A 24 -5.71 -7.50 12.43
C TYR A 24 -5.67 -6.86 13.83
N GLY A 25 -5.00 -5.71 13.97
CA GLY A 25 -4.93 -5.01 15.25
C GLY A 25 -6.30 -4.48 15.71
N PHE A 26 -7.17 -4.10 14.77
CA PHE A 26 -8.55 -3.71 15.08
C PHE A 26 -9.38 -4.89 15.58
N VAL A 27 -9.27 -6.07 14.94
CA VAL A 27 -9.96 -7.29 15.37
C VAL A 27 -9.48 -7.79 16.74
N GLN A 28 -8.19 -7.62 17.05
CA GLN A 28 -7.65 -7.99 18.36
C GLN A 28 -7.99 -7.01 19.50
N GLY A 29 -8.68 -5.90 19.20
CA GLY A 29 -9.05 -4.92 20.21
C GLY A 29 -7.84 -4.18 20.78
N ALA A 30 -6.81 -3.92 19.97
CA ALA A 30 -5.64 -3.18 20.43
C ALA A 30 -6.04 -1.78 20.97
N GLU A 31 -5.52 -1.40 22.14
CA GLU A 31 -5.85 -0.13 22.81
C GLU A 31 -5.42 1.11 22.01
N GLY A 32 -4.50 0.96 21.05
CA GLY A 32 -3.96 2.01 20.20
C GLY A 32 -4.83 2.36 18.98
N ALA A 33 -6.06 2.85 19.18
CA ALA A 33 -6.96 3.24 18.07
C ALA A 33 -6.31 4.26 17.09
N LYS A 34 -5.49 5.18 17.62
CA LYS A 34 -4.75 6.16 16.80
C LYS A 34 -3.71 5.49 15.90
N GLU A 35 -2.99 4.50 16.41
CA GLU A 35 -1.95 3.79 15.65
C GLU A 35 -2.57 2.97 14.51
N LEU A 36 -3.68 2.27 14.79
CA LEU A 36 -4.43 1.53 13.78
C LEU A 36 -4.95 2.44 12.66
N ILE A 37 -5.46 3.62 13.00
CA ILE A 37 -5.90 4.63 12.02
C ILE A 37 -4.73 5.10 11.16
N VAL A 38 -3.57 5.35 11.75
CA VAL A 38 -2.36 5.75 11.00
C VAL A 38 -1.94 4.66 10.03
N PHE A 39 -1.90 3.39 10.46
CA PHE A 39 -1.57 2.26 9.59
C PHE A 39 -2.59 2.06 8.48
N ALA A 40 -3.88 2.22 8.77
CA ALA A 40 -4.94 2.14 7.77
C ALA A 40 -4.79 3.24 6.71
N VAL A 41 -4.63 4.50 7.12
CA VAL A 41 -4.48 5.64 6.20
C VAL A 41 -3.21 5.49 5.36
N LEU A 42 -2.07 5.14 5.97
CA LEU A 42 -0.83 4.90 5.23
C LEU A 42 -0.97 3.74 4.23
N GLY A 43 -1.59 2.63 4.65
CA GLY A 43 -1.85 1.48 3.79
C GLY A 43 -2.69 1.86 2.57
N VAL A 44 -3.74 2.66 2.76
CA VAL A 44 -4.58 3.18 1.68
C VAL A 44 -3.77 4.05 0.72
N ILE A 45 -2.99 5.00 1.24
CA ILE A 45 -2.17 5.92 0.43
C ILE A 45 -1.18 5.12 -0.42
N PHE A 46 -0.45 4.18 0.18
CA PHE A 46 0.53 3.35 -0.54
C PHE A 46 -0.14 2.45 -1.58
N PHE A 47 -1.28 1.85 -1.26
CA PHE A 47 -2.01 1.01 -2.20
C PHE A 47 -2.44 1.78 -3.46
N PHE A 48 -3.11 2.92 -3.29
CA PHE A 48 -3.57 3.75 -4.42
C PHE A 48 -2.40 4.35 -5.21
N THR A 49 -1.34 4.78 -4.52
CA THR A 49 -0.14 5.33 -5.18
C THR A 49 0.58 4.25 -5.98
N GLY A 50 0.72 3.04 -5.44
CA GLY A 50 1.34 1.90 -6.13
C GLY A 50 0.56 1.51 -7.39
N ILE A 51 -0.78 1.39 -7.28
CA ILE A 51 -1.65 1.10 -8.43
C ILE A 51 -1.56 2.21 -9.48
N SER A 52 -1.55 3.47 -9.07
CA SER A 52 -1.39 4.60 -9.99
C SER A 52 -0.06 4.53 -10.75
N LEU A 53 1.05 4.19 -10.08
CA LEU A 53 2.35 3.98 -10.72
C LEU A 53 2.32 2.80 -11.71
N VAL A 54 1.70 1.67 -11.34
CA VAL A 54 1.58 0.51 -12.22
C VAL A 54 0.72 0.83 -13.44
N LYS A 55 -0.40 1.54 -13.26
CA LYS A 55 -1.31 1.92 -14.35
C LYS A 55 -0.74 2.98 -15.29
N ASN A 56 -0.01 3.96 -14.75
CA ASN A 56 0.59 5.05 -15.55
C ASN A 56 1.95 4.68 -16.15
N THR A 57 2.43 3.44 -15.94
CA THR A 57 3.65 2.96 -16.59
C THR A 57 3.34 2.26 -17.90
N THR A 58 3.18 3.08 -18.94
CA THR A 58 3.35 2.63 -20.32
C THR A 58 4.76 2.04 -20.46
N ASP A 59 4.88 0.82 -20.99
CA ASP A 59 6.17 0.30 -21.43
C ASP A 59 6.72 1.29 -22.46
N GLN A 60 7.62 2.18 -22.03
CA GLN A 60 8.47 2.93 -22.93
C GLN A 60 9.52 1.93 -23.44
N ALA A 61 9.07 0.98 -24.26
CA ALA A 61 9.94 0.24 -25.14
C ALA A 61 10.40 1.23 -26.22
N LYS A 62 11.46 1.95 -25.89
CA LYS A 62 12.32 2.54 -26.90
C LYS A 62 13.47 1.58 -27.16
#